data_AF-A0ABD2Q5P8-F1
#
_entry.id   AF-A0ABD2Q5P8-F1
#
_cell.length_a   1.000
_cell.length_b   1.000
_cell.length_c   1.000
_cell.angle_alpha   90.00
_cell.angle_beta   90.00
_cell.angle_gamma   90.00
#
_symmetry.space_group_name_H-M   'P 1'
#
loop_
_entity.id
_entity.type
_entity.pdbx_description
1 polymer ?
#
loop_
_entity_poly.entity_id
_entity_poly.type
_entity_poly.pdbx_seq_one_letter_code
_entity_poly.pdbx_strand_id
1 'polypeptide(L)'
;MEEEIKELVEPPQLFSSVCPSRLVTQSLNRLRRLFEQSNCPVLALRQLESDLQMLYRKSQTVSLALELEGNAALLSPQRLAKMVGAHVEDLPLLLSLAHSCSVDSAQVLNSSCVDWTRIT
;
A
#
# COMPACT_ATOMS: atom_id res chain seq x y z
N MET A 1 -39.33 35.66 -14.05
CA MET A 1 -39.48 34.19 -13.92
C MET A 1 -38.06 33.67 -13.93
N GLU A 2 -37.42 33.74 -12.76
CA GLU A 2 -36.03 33.38 -12.54
C GLU A 2 -36.04 31.94 -12.05
N GLU A 3 -35.60 31.00 -12.88
CA GLU A 3 -35.35 29.63 -12.42
C GLU A 3 -33.88 29.52 -12.00
N GLU A 4 -33.67 29.51 -10.69
CA GLU A 4 -32.42 29.12 -10.04
C GLU A 4 -32.11 27.65 -10.36
N ILE A 5 -31.22 27.41 -11.31
CA ILE A 5 -30.53 26.12 -11.39
C ILE A 5 -29.46 26.13 -10.29
N LYS A 6 -29.84 25.67 -9.09
CA LYS A 6 -28.88 25.22 -8.08
C LYS A 6 -28.28 23.89 -8.53
N GLU A 7 -27.29 23.97 -9.42
CA GLU A 7 -26.30 22.91 -9.53
C GLU A 7 -25.58 22.82 -8.18
N LEU A 8 -26.02 21.87 -7.36
CA LEU A 8 -25.21 21.30 -6.30
C LEU A 8 -24.03 20.58 -6.97
N VAL A 9 -23.04 21.35 -7.40
CA VAL A 9 -21.69 20.84 -7.64
C VAL A 9 -21.16 20.49 -6.25
N GLU A 10 -21.46 19.28 -5.78
CA GLU A 10 -20.67 18.70 -4.71
C GLU A 10 -19.21 18.78 -5.17
N PRO A 11 -18.31 19.40 -4.38
CA PRO A 11 -16.91 19.46 -4.75
C PRO A 11 -16.44 18.01 -4.95
N PRO A 12 -15.65 17.71 -6.00
CA PRO A 12 -15.08 16.38 -6.16
C PRO A 12 -14.44 16.03 -4.82
N GLN A 13 -14.78 14.86 -4.28
CA GLN A 13 -14.22 14.32 -3.04
C GLN A 13 -12.71 14.07 -3.26
N LEU A 14 -11.96 15.17 -3.32
CA LEU A 14 -10.53 15.25 -3.42
C LEU A 14 -10.01 14.86 -2.04
N PHE A 15 -9.23 13.79 -2.04
CA PHE A 15 -8.60 13.19 -0.87
C PHE A 15 -9.57 12.36 -0.02
N SER A 16 -9.91 11.16 -0.51
CA SER A 16 -10.01 10.01 0.40
C SER A 16 -8.76 10.06 1.29
N SER A 17 -8.94 10.22 2.61
CA SER A 17 -7.85 10.29 3.60
C SER A 17 -6.78 9.26 3.25
N VAL A 18 -5.65 9.71 2.71
CA VAL A 18 -4.50 8.84 2.45
C VAL A 18 -3.95 8.47 3.81
N CYS A 19 -4.41 7.35 4.37
CA CYS A 19 -3.86 6.83 5.61
C CYS A 19 -2.44 6.34 5.31
N PRO A 20 -1.41 6.89 5.96
CA PRO A 20 -0.04 6.49 5.70
C PRO A 20 0.16 5.04 6.13
N SER A 21 0.83 4.24 5.30
CA SER A 21 1.19 2.86 5.67
C SER A 21 1.95 2.85 6.99
N ARG A 22 1.56 1.94 7.88
CA ARG A 22 2.23 1.71 9.15
C ARG A 22 3.65 1.21 8.92
N LEU A 23 3.86 0.36 7.91
CA LEU A 23 5.21 -0.11 7.55
C LEU A 23 6.15 1.04 7.18
N VAL A 24 5.67 2.01 6.39
CA VAL A 24 6.46 3.21 6.03
C VAL A 24 6.72 4.07 7.26
N THR A 25 5.68 4.34 8.05
CA THR A 25 5.78 5.15 9.26
C THR A 25 6.75 4.55 10.28
N GLN A 26 6.72 3.24 10.48
CA GLN A 26 7.66 2.52 11.34
C GLN A 26 9.09 2.58 10.81
N SER A 27 9.28 2.45 9.50
CA SER A 27 10.60 2.52 8.88
C SER A 27 11.23 3.91 9.05
N LEU A 28 10.45 4.98 8.83
CA LEU A 28 10.90 6.35 9.07
C LEU A 28 11.23 6.62 10.54
N ASN A 29 10.41 6.09 11.46
CA ASN A 29 10.67 6.23 12.90
C ASN A 29 11.91 5.46 13.36
N ARG A 30 12.22 4.30 12.76
CA ARG A 30 13.46 3.56 13.02
C ARG A 30 14.67 4.31 12.47
N LEU A 31 14.56 4.81 11.23
CA LEU A 31 15.60 5.61 10.58
C LEU A 31 15.97 6.82 11.44
N ARG A 32 14.97 7.60 11.88
CA ARG A 32 15.17 8.78 12.72
C ARG A 32 15.89 8.43 14.02
N ARG A 33 15.39 7.43 14.75
CA ARG A 33 16.01 7.00 16.02
C ARG A 33 17.45 6.51 15.83
N LEU A 34 17.71 5.74 14.78
CA LEU A 34 19.05 5.24 14.50
C LEU A 34 20.01 6.37 14.16
N PHE A 35 19.56 7.36 13.38
CA PHE A 35 20.36 8.54 13.06
C PHE A 35 20.66 9.37 14.31
N GLU A 36 19.64 9.67 15.12
CA GLU A 36 19.78 10.43 16.37
C GLU A 36 20.73 9.77 17.39
N GLN A 37 20.73 8.43 17.46
CA GLN A 37 21.55 7.67 18.41
C GLN A 37 22.98 7.44 17.93
N SER A 38 23.17 7.18 16.64
CA SER A 38 24.48 6.81 16.09
C SER A 38 25.25 7.98 15.50
N ASN A 39 24.57 9.06 15.10
CA ASN A 39 25.10 10.13 14.24
C ASN A 39 25.85 9.58 13.00
N CYS A 40 25.48 8.39 12.52
CA CYS A 40 26.11 7.71 11.40
C CYS A 40 25.12 7.60 10.23
N PRO A 41 25.20 8.52 9.24
CA PRO A 41 24.32 8.51 8.08
C PRO A 41 24.35 7.17 7.31
N VAL A 42 25.52 6.53 7.24
CA VAL A 42 25.70 5.27 6.50
C VAL A 42 24.90 4.13 7.14
N LEU A 43 24.90 4.03 8.47
CA LEU A 43 24.10 3.02 9.18
C LEU A 43 22.61 3.28 9.02
N ALA A 44 22.20 4.55 9.09
CA ALA A 44 20.82 4.97 8.85
C ALA A 44 20.35 4.57 7.44
N LEU A 45 21.14 4.85 6.40
CA LEU A 45 20.82 4.47 5.02
C LEU A 45 20.76 2.95 4.81
N ARG A 46 21.68 2.18 5.40
CA ARG A 46 21.64 0.71 5.34
C ARG A 46 20.37 0.15 6.00
N GLN A 47 19.94 0.75 7.11
CA GLN A 47 18.68 0.34 7.75
C GLN A 47 17.48 0.67 6.87
N LEU A 48 17.46 1.85 6.23
CA LEU A 48 16.40 2.21 5.29
C LEU A 48 16.34 1.24 4.10
N GLU A 49 17.49 0.90 3.53
CA GLU A 49 17.58 -0.10 2.46
C GLU A 49 17.02 -1.46 2.90
N SER A 50 17.40 -1.93 4.09
CA SER A 50 16.86 -3.17 4.66
C SER A 50 15.34 -3.12 4.83
N ASP A 51 14.80 -2.00 5.28
CA ASP A 51 13.36 -1.81 5.45
C ASP A 51 12.63 -1.80 4.09
N LEU A 52 13.21 -1.17 3.06
CA LEU A 52 12.67 -1.18 1.69
C LEU A 52 12.72 -2.58 1.07
N GLN A 53 13.81 -3.32 1.27
CA GLN A 53 13.91 -4.71 0.82
C GLN A 53 12.86 -5.61 1.50
N MET A 54 12.54 -5.36 2.77
CA MET A 54 11.45 -6.06 3.47
C MET A 54 10.08 -5.77 2.84
N LEU A 55 9.79 -4.51 2.51
CA LEU A 55 8.56 -4.13 1.79
C LEU A 55 8.45 -4.85 0.45
N TYR A 56 9.54 -4.85 -0.32
CA TYR A 56 9.60 -5.53 -1.60
C TYR A 56 9.35 -7.04 -1.48
N ARG A 57 9.94 -7.72 -0.49
CA ARG A 57 9.68 -9.15 -0.25
C ARG A 57 8.22 -9.42 0.11
N LYS A 58 7.63 -8.57 0.94
CA LYS A 58 6.19 -8.66 1.28
C LYS A 58 5.33 -8.49 0.03
N SER A 59 5.65 -7.52 -0.85
CA SER A 59 4.91 -7.34 -2.10
C SER A 59 5.10 -8.51 -3.07
N GLN A 60 6.26 -9.16 -3.09
CA GLN A 60 6.45 -10.41 -3.85
C GLN A 60 5.53 -11.53 -3.35
N THR A 61 5.36 -11.69 -2.03
CA THR A 61 4.38 -12.65 -1.50
C THR A 61 2.95 -12.30 -1.91
N VAL A 62 2.59 -11.02 -1.92
CA VAL A 62 1.28 -10.57 -2.45
C VAL A 62 1.16 -10.89 -3.94
N SER A 63 2.19 -10.64 -4.74
CA SER A 63 2.25 -10.95 -6.17
C SER A 63 1.97 -12.42 -6.43
N LEU A 64 2.64 -13.31 -5.70
CA LEU A 64 2.44 -14.75 -5.80
C LEU A 64 1.01 -15.16 -5.42
N ALA A 65 0.43 -14.54 -4.40
CA ALA A 65 -0.96 -14.80 -4.02
C ALA A 65 -1.96 -14.37 -5.13
N LEU A 66 -1.72 -13.23 -5.78
CA LEU A 66 -2.50 -12.76 -6.92
C LEU A 66 -2.34 -13.67 -8.14
N GLU A 67 -1.14 -14.15 -8.41
CA GLU A 67 -0.87 -15.06 -9.54
C GLU A 67 -1.51 -16.43 -9.34
N LEU A 68 -1.50 -16.95 -8.10
CA LEU A 68 -2.06 -18.27 -7.78
C LEU A 68 -3.58 -18.27 -7.63
N GLU A 69 -4.15 -17.21 -7.07
CA GLU A 69 -5.57 -17.17 -6.69
C GLU A 69 -6.39 -16.13 -7.46
N GLY A 70 -5.74 -15.26 -8.25
CA GLY A 70 -6.39 -14.20 -8.99
C GLY A 70 -7.16 -13.23 -8.07
N ASN A 71 -8.36 -12.84 -8.51
CA ASN A 71 -9.24 -11.95 -7.76
C ASN A 71 -9.67 -12.53 -6.40
N ALA A 72 -9.62 -13.85 -6.19
CA ALA A 72 -9.99 -14.46 -4.93
C ALA A 72 -9.06 -14.04 -3.78
N ALA A 73 -7.79 -13.71 -4.06
CA ALA A 73 -6.86 -13.17 -3.07
C ALA A 73 -7.35 -11.86 -2.46
N LEU A 74 -8.07 -11.04 -3.24
CA LEU A 74 -8.57 -9.71 -2.84
C LEU A 74 -9.88 -9.78 -2.06
N LEU A 75 -10.62 -10.90 -2.13
CA LEU A 75 -11.88 -11.09 -1.40
C LEU A 75 -11.69 -11.27 0.11
N SER A 76 -10.47 -11.59 0.56
CA SER A 76 -10.14 -11.71 1.99
C SER A 76 -8.87 -10.93 2.34
N PRO A 77 -8.96 -9.59 2.46
CA PRO A 77 -7.83 -8.74 2.81
C PRO A 77 -7.16 -9.13 4.12
N GLN A 78 -7.92 -9.56 5.13
CA GLN A 78 -7.37 -9.98 6.42
C GLN A 78 -6.45 -11.19 6.27
N ARG A 79 -6.82 -12.15 5.40
CA ARG A 79 -5.99 -13.33 5.11
C ARG A 79 -4.71 -12.91 4.38
N LEU A 80 -4.84 -12.04 3.38
CA LEU A 80 -3.70 -11.54 2.60
C LEU A 80 -2.71 -10.76 3.49
N ALA A 81 -3.22 -9.86 4.35
CA ALA A 81 -2.43 -9.12 5.33
C ALA A 81 -1.71 -10.06 6.31
N LYS A 82 -2.40 -11.09 6.81
CA LYS A 82 -1.82 -12.11 7.69
C LYS A 82 -0.70 -12.90 7.00
N MET A 83 -0.87 -13.26 5.73
CA MET A 83 0.12 -14.02 4.95
C MET A 83 1.45 -13.28 4.86
N VAL A 84 1.40 -11.96 4.69
CA VAL A 84 2.60 -11.12 4.59
C VAL A 84 3.05 -10.54 5.93
N GLY A 85 2.36 -10.85 7.02
CA GLY A 85 2.62 -10.29 8.35
C GLY A 85 2.56 -8.76 8.36
N ALA A 86 1.51 -8.18 7.78
CA ALA A 86 1.25 -6.75 7.74
C ALA A 86 -0.16 -6.42 8.26
N HIS A 87 -0.44 -5.15 8.50
CA HIS A 87 -1.80 -4.71 8.80
C HIS A 87 -2.61 -4.62 7.49
N VAL A 88 -3.94 -4.71 7.58
CA VAL A 88 -4.81 -4.57 6.39
C VAL A 88 -4.60 -3.21 5.71
N GLU A 89 -4.43 -2.15 6.52
CA GLU A 89 -4.09 -0.79 6.08
C GLU A 89 -2.77 -0.68 5.28
N ASP A 90 -1.87 -1.67 5.37
CA ASP A 90 -0.63 -1.70 4.60
C ASP A 90 -0.80 -2.35 3.22
N LEU A 91 -1.91 -3.04 2.98
CA LEU A 91 -2.14 -3.77 1.73
C LEU A 91 -2.16 -2.87 0.49
N PRO A 92 -2.78 -1.67 0.48
CA PRO A 92 -2.75 -0.81 -0.70
C PRO A 92 -1.31 -0.50 -1.18
N LEU A 93 -0.38 -0.28 -0.25
CA LEU A 93 1.04 -0.10 -0.58
C LEU A 93 1.65 -1.37 -1.18
N LEU A 94 1.45 -2.51 -0.53
CA LEU A 94 2.01 -3.78 -0.99
C LEU A 94 1.44 -4.22 -2.34
N LEU A 95 0.15 -3.97 -2.59
CA LEU A 95 -0.54 -4.24 -3.85
C LEU A 95 -0.06 -3.29 -4.95
N SER A 96 0.18 -2.02 -4.64
CA SER A 96 0.78 -1.05 -5.58
C SER A 96 2.20 -1.47 -5.99
N LEU A 97 2.99 -1.98 -5.05
CA LEU A 97 4.32 -2.54 -5.33
C LEU A 97 4.22 -3.81 -6.17
N ALA A 98 3.31 -4.73 -5.84
CA ALA A 98 3.09 -5.94 -6.62
C ALA A 98 2.67 -5.63 -8.06
N HIS A 99 1.76 -4.65 -8.24
CA HIS A 99 1.34 -4.11 -9.54
C HIS A 99 2.53 -3.60 -10.36
N SER A 100 3.44 -2.85 -9.72
CA SER A 100 4.60 -2.27 -10.41
C SER A 100 5.69 -3.30 -10.75
N CYS A 101 5.71 -4.46 -10.08
CA CYS A 101 6.79 -5.43 -10.17
C CYS A 101 6.42 -6.72 -10.93
N SER A 102 5.14 -7.00 -11.17
CA SER A 102 4.67 -8.18 -11.89
C SER A 102 3.54 -7.80 -12.84
N VAL A 103 3.71 -8.10 -14.13
CA VAL A 103 2.70 -7.86 -15.17
C VAL A 103 1.42 -8.66 -14.89
N ASP A 104 1.58 -9.90 -14.42
CA ASP A 104 0.44 -10.77 -14.10
C ASP A 104 -0.35 -10.21 -12.92
N SER A 105 0.34 -9.76 -11.87
CA SER A 105 -0.30 -9.08 -10.74
C SER A 105 -1.00 -7.78 -11.17
N ALA A 106 -0.36 -6.99 -12.05
CA ALA A 106 -0.97 -5.78 -12.60
C ALA A 106 -2.25 -6.10 -13.38
N GLN A 107 -2.25 -7.17 -14.16
CA GLN A 107 -3.42 -7.61 -14.92
C GLN A 107 -4.57 -8.03 -14.00
N VAL A 108 -4.28 -8.82 -12.95
CA VAL A 108 -5.29 -9.21 -11.94
C VAL A 108 -5.87 -7.95 -11.27
N LEU A 109 -5.01 -7.04 -10.82
CA LEU A 109 -5.42 -5.83 -10.11
C LEU A 109 -6.21 -4.84 -10.99
N ASN A 110 -5.84 -4.69 -12.26
CA ASN A 110 -6.55 -3.83 -13.21
C ASN A 110 -7.90 -4.39 -13.65
N SER A 111 -8.06 -5.72 -13.62
CA SER A 111 -9.31 -6.41 -13.98
C SER A 111 -10.17 -6.77 -12.76
N SER A 112 -9.71 -6.41 -11.57
CA SER A 112 -10.42 -6.68 -10.31
C SER A 112 -11.67 -5.81 -10.19
N CYS A 113 -12.75 -6.40 -9.65
CA CYS A 113 -13.94 -5.67 -9.21
C CYS A 113 -13.80 -5.07 -7.80
N VAL A 114 -12.73 -5.43 -7.07
CA VAL A 114 -12.39 -4.90 -5.75
C VAL A 114 -11.53 -3.66 -5.92
N ASP A 115 -11.97 -2.52 -5.35
CA ASP A 115 -11.13 -1.32 -5.24
C ASP A 115 -10.04 -1.54 -4.18
N TRP A 116 -8.97 -2.17 -4.64
CA TRP A 116 -7.84 -2.57 -3.82
C TRP A 116 -7.01 -1.39 -3.30
N THR A 117 -7.20 -0.20 -3.86
CA THR A 117 -6.55 1.03 -3.39
C THR A 117 -7.16 1.57 -2.10
N ARG A 118 -8.36 1.10 -1.73
CA ARG A 118 -9.13 1.54 -0.56
C ARG A 118 -9.45 0.41 0.42
N ILE A 119 -8.69 -0.69 0.38
CA ILE A 119 -8.82 -1.77 1.36
C ILE A 119 -8.39 -1.23 2.73
N THR A 120 -9.37 -1.07 3.63
CA THR A 120 -9.18 -0.68 5.04
C THR A 120 -10.00 -1.57 5.95
#